data_AF-A0AAD7Z9Q3-F1
#
_entry.id   AF-A0AAD7Z9Q3-F1
#
_cell.length_a   1.000
_cell.length_b   1.000
_cell.length_c   1.000
_cell.angle_alpha   90.00
_cell.angle_beta   90.00
_cell.angle_gamma   90.00
#
_symmetry.space_group_name_H-M   'P 1'
#
loop_
_entity.id
_entity.type
_entity.pdbx_description
1 polymer ?
#
loop_
_entity_poly.entity_id
_entity_poly.type
_entity_poly.pdbx_seq_one_letter_code
_entity_poly.pdbx_strand_id
1 'polypeptide(L)'
;MDGAEELGFRSRVDLNSNTTIGYTIAQANNRDGARLSLNKAYIRPFLERNNLFINMYSQVTRILIDKDTKKVTGVEYIQDGKNKTVNVRKEVIVSAGAIQSPQLLLLSGIGPEEDLKEFDIETVVDSPRVGKNLMNHVSYSVPFIVRNTSHTKQLSIGTVKEYLITRDGPLSSTGLSQVTGLVRTKYADPNEDNLQDLQMFFEGYLANCSETGYFREQVTTGELRYVTFTPTLLVPESRGTITLKSKDPLSYPLINLNYLSYPHEVDTLVEGIRMAINLSRTDALKPYQLELDTTPVKGCEDLEFGSDDYWRCAIRYNTNGENHQAGTCVMGPDPQTSVVDPTLKVHGVEGLRVIDASIMPNVTRGNLNAPIIMVAEKGSDMIKISWGKHNQTLI
;
A
#
# COMPACT_ATOMS: atom_id res chain seq x y z
N MET A 1 -13.47 9.38 -18.12
CA MET A 1 -12.81 10.70 -18.18
C MET A 1 -13.80 11.74 -18.66
N ASP A 2 -14.42 11.56 -19.82
CA ASP A 2 -15.46 12.46 -20.35
C ASP A 2 -16.61 12.70 -19.35
N GLY A 3 -17.13 11.65 -18.70
CA GLY A 3 -18.13 11.82 -17.64
C GLY A 3 -17.63 12.65 -16.43
N ALA A 4 -16.33 12.65 -16.14
CA ALA A 4 -15.79 13.52 -15.10
C ALA A 4 -15.77 15.00 -15.54
N GLU A 5 -15.51 15.27 -16.82
CA GLU A 5 -15.59 16.63 -17.40
C GLU A 5 -17.02 17.17 -17.36
N GLU A 6 -18.03 16.33 -17.62
CA GLU A 6 -19.44 16.71 -17.50
C GLU A 6 -19.82 17.13 -16.08
N LEU A 7 -19.17 16.54 -15.07
CA LEU A 7 -19.34 16.92 -13.67
C LEU A 7 -18.45 18.10 -13.25
N GLY A 8 -17.71 18.71 -14.19
CA GLY A 8 -16.86 19.88 -13.93
C GLY A 8 -15.47 19.55 -13.36
N PHE A 9 -15.09 18.27 -13.29
CA PHE A 9 -13.73 17.90 -12.90
C PHE A 9 -12.76 18.05 -14.08
N ARG A 10 -11.52 18.42 -13.76
CA ARG A 10 -10.43 18.36 -14.74
C ARG A 10 -10.19 16.92 -15.16
N SER A 11 -9.91 16.69 -16.44
CA SER A 11 -9.43 15.41 -16.94
C SER A 11 -7.99 15.52 -17.44
N ARG A 12 -7.32 14.37 -17.60
CA ARG A 12 -5.94 14.24 -18.09
C ARG A 12 -4.93 15.05 -17.27
N VAL A 13 -5.18 15.16 -15.96
CA VAL A 13 -4.25 15.79 -15.02
C VAL A 13 -2.97 14.96 -14.88
N ASP A 14 -1.87 15.61 -14.54
CA ASP A 14 -0.64 14.93 -14.16
C ASP A 14 -0.64 14.70 -12.64
N LEU A 15 -0.72 13.42 -12.24
CA LEU A 15 -0.74 12.98 -10.84
C LEU A 15 0.54 13.34 -10.07
N ASN A 16 1.62 13.69 -10.77
CA ASN A 16 2.91 14.04 -10.18
C ASN A 16 3.24 15.54 -10.31
N SER A 17 2.27 16.36 -10.73
CA SER A 17 2.42 17.82 -10.81
C SER A 17 1.98 18.52 -9.51
N ASN A 18 2.15 19.84 -9.46
CA ASN A 18 1.66 20.67 -8.33
C ASN A 18 0.12 20.77 -8.26
N THR A 19 -0.62 20.30 -9.28
CA THR A 19 -2.08 20.29 -9.28
C THR A 19 -2.60 18.91 -9.69
N THR A 20 -2.92 18.10 -8.69
CA THR A 20 -3.27 16.69 -8.86
C THR A 20 -4.78 16.44 -8.93
N ILE A 21 -5.61 17.41 -8.53
CA ILE A 21 -7.08 17.28 -8.49
C ILE A 21 -7.66 17.15 -9.90
N GLY A 22 -8.31 16.02 -10.16
CA GLY A 22 -8.92 15.66 -11.43
C GLY A 22 -8.81 14.16 -11.72
N TYR A 23 -9.23 13.78 -12.92
CA TYR A 23 -9.20 12.40 -13.39
C TYR A 23 -8.15 12.21 -14.47
N THR A 24 -7.52 11.05 -14.53
CA THR A 24 -6.49 10.75 -15.53
C THR A 24 -6.26 9.26 -15.69
N ILE A 25 -5.41 8.90 -16.63
CA ILE A 25 -4.85 7.55 -16.76
C ILE A 25 -3.58 7.53 -15.92
N ALA A 26 -3.57 6.73 -14.86
CA ALA A 26 -2.43 6.58 -13.97
C ALA A 26 -1.19 6.11 -14.73
N GLN A 27 -0.06 6.75 -14.43
CA GLN A 27 1.25 6.27 -14.83
C GLN A 27 1.57 5.02 -14.01
N ALA A 28 2.19 4.04 -14.66
CA ALA A 28 2.55 2.77 -14.04
C ALA A 28 4.02 2.45 -14.30
N ASN A 29 4.64 1.70 -13.39
CA ASN A 29 5.99 1.19 -13.56
C ASN A 29 6.01 0.06 -14.59
N ASN A 30 6.05 0.47 -15.86
CA ASN A 30 6.13 -0.39 -17.03
C ASN A 30 7.31 0.03 -17.91
N ARG A 31 7.94 -0.96 -18.56
CA ARG A 31 8.94 -0.75 -19.60
C ARG A 31 8.63 -1.71 -20.74
N ASP A 32 8.47 -1.18 -21.93
CA ASP A 32 8.13 -1.93 -23.15
C ASP A 32 6.90 -2.83 -22.91
N GLY A 33 5.83 -2.24 -22.38
CA GLY A 33 4.55 -2.91 -22.10
C GLY A 33 4.59 -4.02 -21.05
N ALA A 34 5.68 -4.18 -20.31
CA ALA A 34 5.78 -5.16 -19.24
C ALA A 34 6.03 -4.48 -17.90
N ARG A 35 5.47 -5.05 -16.82
CA ARG A 35 5.74 -4.63 -15.44
C ARG A 35 7.25 -4.52 -15.20
N LEU A 36 7.68 -3.36 -14.74
CA LEU A 36 9.02 -3.11 -14.26
C LEU A 36 9.02 -3.19 -12.73
N SER A 37 9.29 -4.38 -12.19
CA SER A 37 9.46 -4.54 -10.75
C SER A 37 10.77 -3.94 -10.25
N LEU A 38 10.83 -3.58 -8.96
CA LEU A 38 12.05 -3.05 -8.35
C LEU A 38 13.21 -4.06 -8.39
N ASN A 39 12.93 -5.36 -8.29
CA ASN A 39 13.95 -6.39 -8.53
C ASN A 39 14.54 -6.29 -9.95
N LYS A 40 13.69 -6.10 -10.98
CA LYS A 40 14.14 -5.96 -12.36
C LYS A 40 14.90 -4.64 -12.60
N ALA A 41 14.54 -3.58 -11.88
CA ALA A 41 15.17 -2.27 -12.02
C ALA A 41 16.48 -2.12 -11.23
N TYR A 42 16.52 -2.58 -9.98
CA TYR A 42 17.59 -2.26 -9.01
C TYR A 42 18.48 -3.43 -8.60
N ILE A 43 18.07 -4.67 -8.86
CA ILE A 43 18.81 -5.85 -8.38
C ILE A 43 19.33 -6.70 -9.55
N ARG A 44 18.43 -7.17 -10.41
CA ARG A 44 18.76 -8.03 -11.57
C ARG A 44 19.88 -7.48 -12.46
N PRO A 45 19.95 -6.18 -12.79
CA PRO A 45 21.02 -5.66 -13.64
C PRO A 45 22.42 -5.73 -13.00
N PHE A 46 22.52 -5.98 -11.70
CA PHE A 46 23.76 -5.89 -10.93
C PHE A 46 24.16 -7.21 -10.26
N LEU A 47 23.55 -8.34 -10.66
CA LEU A 47 23.81 -9.66 -10.07
C LEU A 47 25.26 -10.13 -10.23
N GLU A 48 25.94 -9.72 -11.29
CA GLU A 48 27.33 -10.09 -11.57
C GLU A 48 28.36 -9.35 -10.69
N ARG A 49 27.91 -8.42 -9.84
CA ARG A 49 28.79 -7.71 -8.92
C ARG A 49 29.26 -8.66 -7.81
N ASN A 50 30.57 -8.87 -7.72
CA ASN A 50 31.19 -9.73 -6.70
C ASN A 50 31.00 -9.27 -5.25
N ASN A 51 30.46 -8.07 -5.03
CA ASN A 51 30.16 -7.49 -3.73
C ASN A 51 28.65 -7.42 -3.41
N LEU A 52 27.79 -8.02 -4.22
CA LEU A 52 26.35 -8.16 -3.97
C LEU A 52 26.00 -9.64 -3.84
N PHE A 53 25.50 -10.02 -2.66
CA PHE A 53 25.07 -11.39 -2.38
C PHE A 53 23.56 -11.41 -2.12
N ILE A 54 22.84 -12.28 -2.82
CA ILE A 54 21.40 -12.45 -2.66
C ILE A 54 21.14 -13.85 -2.12
N ASN A 55 20.56 -13.91 -0.93
CA ASN A 55 20.15 -15.16 -0.33
C ASN A 55 18.61 -15.26 -0.32
N MET A 56 18.06 -16.05 -1.26
CA MET A 56 16.62 -16.26 -1.36
C MET A 56 16.13 -17.30 -0.33
N TYR A 57 14.81 -17.34 -0.12
CA TYR A 57 14.18 -18.32 0.79
C TYR A 57 14.78 -18.29 2.21
N SER A 58 15.14 -17.09 2.66
CA SER A 58 15.82 -16.84 3.92
C SER A 58 14.98 -15.89 4.77
N GLN A 59 14.22 -16.42 5.72
CA GLN A 59 13.38 -15.62 6.62
C GLN A 59 14.22 -15.13 7.80
N VAL A 60 14.50 -13.83 7.87
CA VAL A 60 15.19 -13.25 9.04
C VAL A 60 14.29 -13.37 10.26
N THR A 61 14.85 -13.90 11.36
CA THR A 61 14.10 -14.18 12.58
C THR A 61 14.48 -13.25 13.73
N ARG A 62 15.72 -12.76 13.75
CA ARG A 62 16.24 -11.91 14.82
C ARG A 62 17.45 -11.10 14.37
N ILE A 63 17.57 -9.89 14.88
CA ILE A 63 18.75 -9.03 14.76
C ILE A 63 19.61 -9.25 16.00
N LEU A 64 20.90 -9.51 15.80
CA LEU A 64 21.85 -9.73 16.89
C LEU A 64 22.44 -8.38 17.32
N ILE A 65 22.29 -8.05 18.60
CA ILE A 65 22.72 -6.78 19.17
C ILE A 65 23.55 -7.07 20.42
N ASP A 66 24.73 -6.47 20.50
CA ASP A 66 25.55 -6.50 21.70
C ASP A 66 24.89 -5.66 22.79
N LYS A 67 24.67 -6.26 23.97
CA LYS A 67 23.82 -5.66 25.01
C LYS A 67 24.44 -4.44 25.68
N ASP A 68 25.77 -4.43 25.78
CA ASP A 68 26.53 -3.40 26.49
C ASP A 68 26.76 -2.20 25.58
N THR A 69 27.21 -2.45 24.36
CA THR A 69 27.51 -1.41 23.37
C THR A 69 26.29 -0.95 22.58
N LYS A 70 25.18 -1.71 22.63
CA LYS A 70 23.98 -1.53 21.80
C LYS A 70 24.29 -1.52 20.30
N LYS A 71 25.33 -2.25 19.89
CA LYS A 71 25.78 -2.31 18.49
C LYS A 71 25.28 -3.57 17.81
N VAL A 72 24.79 -3.43 16.57
CA VAL A 72 24.42 -4.60 15.77
C VAL A 72 25.66 -5.44 15.43
N THR A 73 25.55 -6.75 15.55
CA THR A 73 26.64 -7.71 15.27
C THR A 73 26.32 -8.68 14.14
N GLY A 74 25.03 -8.86 13.81
CA GLY A 74 24.60 -9.76 12.75
C GLY A 74 23.09 -9.93 12.69
N VAL A 75 22.65 -10.91 11.90
CA VAL A 75 21.25 -11.35 11.86
C VAL A 75 21.17 -12.88 11.83
N GLU A 76 20.13 -13.41 12.46
CA GLU A 76 19.73 -14.81 12.36
C GLU A 76 18.60 -14.96 11.36
N TYR A 77 18.62 -16.07 10.61
CA TYR A 77 17.59 -16.38 9.63
C TYR A 77 17.39 -17.89 9.50
N ILE A 78 16.20 -18.27 9.06
CA ILE A 78 15.85 -19.65 8.71
C ILE A 78 15.96 -19.83 7.20
N GLN A 79 16.67 -20.86 6.77
CA GLN A 79 16.72 -21.30 5.38
C GLN A 79 16.76 -22.83 5.34
N ASP A 80 15.90 -23.44 4.51
CA ASP A 80 15.75 -24.90 4.40
C ASP A 80 15.49 -25.58 5.76
N GLY A 81 14.71 -24.92 6.63
CA GLY A 81 14.39 -25.39 7.98
C GLY A 81 15.54 -25.32 8.99
N LYS A 82 16.66 -24.69 8.64
CA LYS A 82 17.84 -24.56 9.51
C LYS A 82 18.08 -23.11 9.90
N ASN A 83 18.37 -22.89 11.18
CA ASN A 83 18.84 -21.60 11.67
C ASN A 83 20.27 -21.35 11.19
N LYS A 84 20.51 -20.16 10.65
CA LYS A 84 21.81 -19.69 10.17
C LYS A 84 22.03 -18.27 10.69
N THR A 85 23.29 -17.85 10.71
CA THR A 85 23.70 -16.51 11.16
C THR A 85 24.61 -15.89 10.13
N VAL A 86 24.48 -14.58 9.91
CA VAL A 86 25.44 -13.77 9.16
C VAL A 86 25.88 -12.59 10.01
N ASN A 87 27.19 -12.44 10.17
CA ASN A 87 27.78 -11.35 10.93
C ASN A 87 27.90 -10.08 10.08
N VAL A 88 27.75 -8.92 10.71
CA VAL A 88 27.76 -7.62 10.06
C VAL A 88 28.87 -6.76 10.66
N ARG A 89 29.60 -6.04 9.80
CA ARG A 89 30.70 -5.14 10.23
C ARG A 89 30.31 -3.67 10.32
N LYS A 90 29.25 -3.27 9.60
CA LYS A 90 28.85 -1.87 9.46
C LYS A 90 27.45 -1.65 9.98
N GLU A 91 26.45 -2.12 9.25
CA GLU A 91 25.06 -1.78 9.51
C GLU A 91 24.10 -2.85 8.98
N VAL A 92 23.00 -3.07 9.69
CA VAL A 92 21.83 -3.85 9.26
C VAL A 92 20.76 -2.86 8.79
N ILE A 93 20.14 -3.17 7.65
CA ILE A 93 19.03 -2.38 7.10
C ILE A 93 17.80 -3.27 7.05
N VAL A 94 16.77 -2.89 7.79
CA VAL A 94 15.47 -3.57 7.82
C VAL A 94 14.58 -2.96 6.74
N SER A 95 14.16 -3.79 5.79
CA SER A 95 13.24 -3.42 4.70
C SER A 95 12.15 -4.48 4.51
N ALA A 96 11.62 -4.99 5.63
CA ALA A 96 10.60 -6.06 5.65
C ALA A 96 9.16 -5.52 5.53
N GLY A 97 9.00 -4.21 5.31
CA GLY A 97 7.72 -3.54 5.11
C GLY A 97 6.99 -3.23 6.43
N ALA A 98 5.89 -2.49 6.31
CA ALA A 98 5.13 -1.98 7.46
C ALA A 98 4.54 -3.05 8.41
N ILE A 99 4.54 -4.32 8.00
CA ILE A 99 4.03 -5.41 8.84
C ILE A 99 5.17 -6.15 9.54
N GLN A 100 6.19 -6.59 8.80
CA GLN A 100 7.23 -7.47 9.35
C GLN A 100 8.43 -6.72 9.94
N SER A 101 8.70 -5.48 9.52
CA SER A 101 9.75 -4.66 10.14
C SER A 101 9.53 -4.43 11.64
N PRO A 102 8.35 -3.98 12.12
CA PRO A 102 8.11 -3.86 13.56
C PRO A 102 8.14 -5.22 14.27
N GLN A 103 7.63 -6.28 13.64
CA GLN A 103 7.68 -7.64 14.20
C GLN A 103 9.14 -8.08 14.44
N LEU A 104 10.01 -7.86 13.46
CA LEU A 104 11.42 -8.21 13.57
C LEU A 104 12.12 -7.40 14.67
N LEU A 105 11.80 -6.10 14.80
CA LEU A 105 12.33 -5.28 15.89
C LEU A 105 11.88 -5.81 17.26
N LEU A 106 10.59 -6.12 17.43
CA LEU A 106 10.04 -6.70 18.66
C LEU A 106 10.74 -8.02 19.02
N LEU A 107 10.86 -8.95 18.06
CA LEU A 107 11.58 -10.22 18.25
C LEU A 107 13.07 -10.06 18.56
N SER A 108 13.64 -8.89 18.26
CA SER A 108 15.03 -8.55 18.52
C SER A 108 15.23 -7.75 19.82
N GLY A 109 14.18 -7.62 20.63
CA GLY A 109 14.22 -6.88 21.90
C GLY A 109 14.18 -5.36 21.74
N ILE A 110 13.67 -4.85 20.60
CA ILE A 110 13.47 -3.42 20.37
C ILE A 110 11.97 -3.16 20.27
N GLY A 111 11.39 -2.54 21.30
CA GLY A 111 9.96 -2.27 21.36
C GLY A 111 9.50 -1.89 22.76
N PRO A 112 8.19 -1.75 22.99
CA PRO A 112 7.67 -1.42 24.31
C PRO A 112 8.06 -2.50 25.32
N GLU A 113 8.70 -2.12 26.43
CA GLU A 113 9.21 -3.08 27.42
C GLU A 113 8.14 -4.05 27.94
N GLU A 114 6.93 -3.55 28.20
CA GLU A 114 5.79 -4.37 28.65
C GLU A 114 5.37 -5.41 27.60
N ASP A 115 5.31 -5.01 26.31
CA ASP A 115 4.96 -5.91 25.19
C ASP A 115 6.02 -7.02 25.03
N LEU A 116 7.30 -6.71 25.26
CA LEU A 116 8.40 -7.69 25.16
C LEU A 116 8.41 -8.68 26.34
N LYS A 117 8.16 -8.16 27.55
CA LYS A 117 8.11 -8.93 28.79
C LYS A 117 7.01 -10.00 28.76
N GLU A 118 5.88 -9.74 28.12
CA GLU A 118 4.79 -10.73 27.94
C GLU A 118 5.28 -12.03 27.28
N PHE A 119 6.27 -11.94 26.39
CA PHE A 119 6.80 -13.07 25.64
C PHE A 119 8.16 -13.57 26.13
N ASP A 120 8.63 -13.10 27.30
CA ASP A 120 9.96 -13.41 27.84
C ASP A 120 11.09 -13.04 26.86
N ILE A 121 10.91 -11.91 26.17
CA ILE A 121 11.93 -11.31 25.30
C ILE A 121 12.64 -10.23 26.10
N GLU A 122 13.96 -10.35 26.18
CA GLU A 122 14.78 -9.36 26.87
C GLU A 122 14.81 -8.03 26.10
N THR A 123 14.46 -6.96 26.79
CA THR A 123 14.47 -5.60 26.24
C THR A 123 15.91 -5.11 26.05
N VAL A 124 16.30 -4.90 24.79
CA VAL A 124 17.56 -4.25 24.41
C VAL A 124 17.38 -2.74 24.42
N VAL A 125 16.29 -2.24 23.84
CA VAL A 125 15.91 -0.82 23.85
C VAL A 125 14.39 -0.74 24.06
N ASP A 126 13.96 -0.01 25.08
CA ASP A 126 12.56 0.36 25.22
C ASP A 126 12.21 1.40 24.14
N SER A 127 11.43 0.97 23.16
CA SER A 127 10.99 1.78 22.03
C SER A 127 9.46 1.72 21.94
N PRO A 128 8.74 2.60 22.67
CA PRO A 128 7.30 2.48 22.89
C PRO A 128 6.45 2.64 21.61
N ARG A 129 7.07 3.06 20.51
CA ARG A 129 6.40 3.33 19.24
C ARG A 129 6.55 2.23 18.20
N VAL A 130 7.37 1.20 18.44
CA VAL A 130 7.47 0.05 17.54
C VAL A 130 6.11 -0.64 17.44
N GLY A 131 5.66 -0.87 16.21
CA GLY A 131 4.38 -1.50 15.91
C GLY A 131 3.17 -0.59 16.10
N LYS A 132 3.32 0.64 16.60
CA LYS A 132 2.21 1.60 16.74
C LYS A 132 2.08 2.45 15.46
N ASN A 133 1.01 3.24 15.32
CA ASN A 133 0.82 4.14 14.16
C ASN A 133 0.65 3.39 12.82
N LEU A 134 0.08 2.18 12.83
CA LEU A 134 -0.28 1.50 11.58
C LEU A 134 -1.35 2.30 10.86
N MET A 135 -1.05 2.72 9.64
CA MET A 135 -1.96 3.43 8.76
C MET A 135 -2.15 2.62 7.49
N ASN A 136 -3.31 2.79 6.86
CA ASN A 136 -3.58 2.30 5.53
C ASN A 136 -4.68 3.14 4.89
N HIS A 137 -4.68 3.23 3.57
CA HIS A 137 -5.87 3.72 2.88
C HIS A 137 -6.99 2.69 2.97
N VAL A 138 -8.22 3.17 3.04
CA VAL A 138 -9.42 2.33 3.10
C VAL A 138 -10.44 2.81 2.10
N SER A 139 -11.24 1.89 1.59
CA SER A 139 -12.16 2.17 0.50
C SER A 139 -13.48 1.43 0.66
N TYR A 140 -14.43 1.81 -0.16
CA TYR A 140 -15.69 1.10 -0.30
C TYR A 140 -16.00 0.90 -1.78
N SER A 141 -16.29 -0.33 -2.17
CA SER A 141 -16.58 -0.68 -3.56
C SER A 141 -18.04 -0.39 -3.90
N VAL A 142 -18.28 0.38 -4.97
CA VAL A 142 -19.62 0.65 -5.51
C VAL A 142 -19.78 -0.09 -6.85
N PRO A 143 -20.33 -1.31 -6.85
CA PRO A 143 -20.49 -2.10 -8.07
C PRO A 143 -21.67 -1.62 -8.92
N PHE A 144 -21.46 -1.57 -10.23
CA PHE A 144 -22.47 -1.29 -11.24
C PHE A 144 -22.52 -2.43 -12.26
N ILE A 145 -23.71 -2.94 -12.52
CA ILE A 145 -23.99 -3.88 -13.60
C ILE A 145 -23.91 -3.12 -14.93
N VAL A 146 -23.16 -3.64 -15.89
CA VAL A 146 -23.08 -3.14 -17.27
C VAL A 146 -24.13 -3.85 -18.11
N ARG A 147 -25.28 -3.20 -18.38
CA ARG A 147 -26.37 -3.81 -19.16
C ARG A 147 -26.10 -3.82 -20.66
N ASN A 148 -25.39 -2.82 -21.18
CA ASN A 148 -24.99 -2.79 -22.58
C ASN A 148 -23.49 -3.05 -22.75
N THR A 149 -23.16 -4.27 -23.18
CA THR A 149 -21.77 -4.71 -23.35
C THR A 149 -21.25 -4.56 -24.79
N SER A 150 -22.06 -4.02 -25.72
CA SER A 150 -21.68 -3.84 -27.12
C SER A 150 -20.45 -2.93 -27.33
N HIS A 151 -20.21 -2.02 -26.39
CA HIS A 151 -19.06 -1.11 -26.38
C HIS A 151 -17.86 -1.64 -25.59
N THR A 152 -17.82 -2.94 -25.29
CA THR A 152 -16.82 -3.55 -24.41
C THR A 152 -15.94 -4.52 -25.18
N LYS A 153 -14.62 -4.45 -24.99
CA LYS A 153 -13.68 -5.38 -25.62
C LYS A 153 -13.35 -6.51 -24.65
N GLN A 154 -13.54 -7.74 -25.10
CA GLN A 154 -13.10 -8.92 -24.34
C GLN A 154 -11.65 -9.24 -24.67
N LEU A 155 -10.90 -9.69 -23.66
CA LEU A 155 -9.60 -10.29 -23.89
C LEU A 155 -9.77 -11.55 -24.74
N SER A 156 -8.96 -11.68 -25.79
CA SER A 156 -9.02 -12.80 -26.71
C SER A 156 -7.63 -13.38 -26.97
N ILE A 157 -7.56 -14.52 -27.67
CA ILE A 157 -6.26 -15.05 -28.12
C ILE A 157 -5.54 -14.06 -29.06
N GLY A 158 -6.29 -13.20 -29.76
CA GLY A 158 -5.72 -12.11 -30.56
C GLY A 158 -4.98 -11.10 -29.68
N THR A 159 -5.55 -10.75 -28.53
CA THR A 159 -4.92 -9.86 -27.53
C THR A 159 -3.63 -10.48 -26.96
N VAL A 160 -3.63 -11.79 -26.71
CA VAL A 160 -2.41 -12.50 -26.29
C VAL A 160 -1.34 -12.44 -27.38
N LYS A 161 -1.70 -12.70 -28.63
CA LYS A 161 -0.76 -12.63 -29.77
C LYS A 161 -0.20 -11.22 -29.97
N GLU A 162 -1.06 -10.20 -29.92
CA GLU A 162 -0.67 -8.80 -29.99
C GLU A 162 0.39 -8.47 -28.94
N TYR A 163 0.13 -8.83 -27.68
CA TYR A 163 1.08 -8.62 -26.59
C TYR A 163 2.39 -9.37 -26.77
N LEU A 164 2.35 -10.63 -27.21
CA LEU A 164 3.57 -11.43 -27.40
C LEU A 164 4.45 -10.90 -28.53
N ILE A 165 3.84 -10.34 -29.59
CA ILE A 165 4.56 -9.84 -30.76
C ILE A 165 5.06 -8.40 -30.53
N THR A 166 4.21 -7.53 -30.02
CA THR A 166 4.46 -6.07 -29.97
C THR A 166 4.67 -5.53 -28.57
N ARG A 167 4.33 -6.31 -27.54
CA ARG A 167 4.20 -5.85 -26.15
C ARG A 167 3.20 -4.70 -25.96
N ASP A 168 2.27 -4.56 -26.89
CA ASP A 168 1.21 -3.57 -26.81
C ASP A 168 -0.16 -4.23 -26.57
N GLY A 169 -1.22 -3.42 -26.58
CA GLY A 169 -2.60 -3.84 -26.44
C GLY A 169 -3.04 -4.00 -24.99
N PRO A 170 -4.29 -4.42 -24.76
CA PRO A 170 -4.90 -4.48 -23.42
C PRO A 170 -4.11 -5.23 -22.33
N LEU A 171 -3.27 -6.20 -22.68
CA LEU A 171 -2.45 -6.96 -21.72
C LEU A 171 -1.19 -6.21 -21.25
N SER A 172 -0.85 -5.07 -21.86
CA SER A 172 0.23 -4.18 -21.41
C SER A 172 -0.24 -3.15 -20.36
N SER A 173 -1.55 -3.10 -20.09
CA SER A 173 -2.21 -2.17 -19.17
C SER A 173 -2.83 -2.91 -17.98
N THR A 174 -3.23 -2.18 -16.94
CA THR A 174 -4.07 -2.68 -15.84
C THR A 174 -5.57 -2.56 -16.14
N GLY A 175 -5.94 -2.29 -17.40
CA GLY A 175 -7.34 -2.15 -17.81
C GLY A 175 -7.99 -0.92 -17.21
N LEU A 176 -9.26 -1.06 -16.79
CA LEU A 176 -9.99 0.06 -16.16
C LEU A 176 -9.31 0.57 -14.89
N SER A 177 -8.61 -0.30 -14.14
CA SER A 177 -7.88 0.08 -12.92
C SER A 177 -6.75 1.07 -13.17
N GLN A 178 -6.43 1.35 -14.44
CA GLN A 178 -5.51 2.44 -14.79
C GLN A 178 -6.17 3.81 -14.74
N VAL A 179 -7.48 3.93 -14.89
CA VAL A 179 -8.17 5.22 -14.72
C VAL A 179 -8.25 5.51 -13.22
N THR A 180 -7.92 6.74 -12.83
CA THR A 180 -8.05 7.18 -11.45
C THR A 180 -8.51 8.63 -11.39
N GLY A 181 -9.17 9.00 -10.30
CA GLY A 181 -9.48 10.38 -9.95
C GLY A 181 -8.90 10.74 -8.61
N LEU A 182 -8.26 11.90 -8.49
CA LEU A 182 -7.93 12.49 -7.19
C LEU A 182 -8.88 13.65 -6.98
N VAL A 183 -9.69 13.58 -5.94
CA VAL A 183 -10.73 14.58 -5.68
C VAL A 183 -10.62 15.09 -4.25
N ARG A 184 -11.22 16.26 -4.06
CA ARG A 184 -11.29 16.93 -2.77
C ARG A 184 -12.74 16.92 -2.31
N THR A 185 -12.99 16.35 -1.14
CA THR A 185 -14.32 16.39 -0.50
C THR A 185 -14.46 17.65 0.36
N LYS A 186 -15.67 17.92 0.84
CA LYS A 186 -15.90 19.02 1.79
C LYS A 186 -15.27 18.78 3.17
N TYR A 187 -14.77 17.58 3.46
CA TYR A 187 -14.12 17.21 4.72
C TYR A 187 -12.60 17.40 4.70
N ALA A 188 -12.02 17.67 3.53
CA ALA A 188 -10.60 17.97 3.40
C ALA A 188 -10.19 19.20 4.23
N ASP A 189 -8.99 19.16 4.85
CA ASP A 189 -8.47 20.28 5.65
C ASP A 189 -8.45 21.58 4.83
N PRO A 190 -9.22 22.62 5.22
CA PRO A 190 -9.31 23.87 4.47
C PRO A 190 -7.99 24.64 4.37
N ASN A 191 -7.00 24.34 5.23
CA ASN A 191 -5.68 24.98 5.19
C ASN A 191 -4.73 24.35 4.16
N GLU A 192 -5.07 23.17 3.67
CA GLU A 192 -4.27 22.40 2.71
C GLU A 192 -4.86 22.53 1.31
N ASP A 193 -4.68 23.71 0.71
CA ASP A 193 -5.20 24.01 -0.62
C ASP A 193 -4.60 23.09 -1.70
N ASN A 194 -5.42 22.75 -2.70
CA ASN A 194 -5.08 21.87 -3.83
C ASN A 194 -4.66 20.42 -3.48
N LEU A 195 -4.85 19.96 -2.25
CA LEU A 195 -4.61 18.57 -1.88
C LEU A 195 -5.90 17.73 -1.84
N GLN A 196 -5.81 16.52 -2.40
CA GLN A 196 -6.85 15.51 -2.40
C GLN A 196 -6.96 14.79 -1.05
N ASP A 197 -8.15 14.37 -0.67
CA ASP A 197 -8.43 13.51 0.48
C ASP A 197 -9.10 12.19 0.06
N LEU A 198 -9.48 12.09 -1.23
CA LEU A 198 -10.11 10.92 -1.81
C LEU A 198 -9.48 10.55 -3.17
N GLN A 199 -9.25 9.26 -3.38
CA GLN A 199 -8.92 8.68 -4.69
C GLN A 199 -10.08 7.82 -5.18
N MET A 200 -10.46 7.99 -6.43
CA MET A 200 -11.41 7.14 -7.13
C MET A 200 -10.64 6.12 -7.96
N PHE A 201 -10.81 4.84 -7.66
CA PHE A 201 -10.39 3.74 -8.53
C PHE A 201 -11.58 3.23 -9.35
N PHE A 202 -11.27 2.67 -10.52
CA PHE A 202 -12.25 2.10 -11.42
C PHE A 202 -11.83 0.69 -11.77
N GLU A 203 -12.62 -0.31 -11.40
CA GLU A 203 -12.28 -1.70 -11.63
C GLU A 203 -13.30 -2.35 -12.55
N GLY A 204 -12.88 -3.39 -13.27
CA GLY A 204 -13.73 -4.10 -14.22
C GLY A 204 -12.92 -4.59 -15.42
N TYR A 205 -13.44 -5.62 -16.09
CA TYR A 205 -12.74 -6.30 -17.19
C TYR A 205 -11.35 -6.87 -16.80
N LEU A 206 -11.19 -7.21 -15.52
CA LEU A 206 -10.01 -7.91 -15.03
C LEU A 206 -10.14 -9.41 -15.34
N ALA A 207 -9.01 -10.07 -15.57
CA ALA A 207 -8.98 -11.53 -15.71
C ALA A 207 -9.18 -12.16 -14.33
N ASN A 208 -10.20 -13.01 -14.17
CA ASN A 208 -10.31 -13.83 -12.98
C ASN A 208 -9.24 -14.93 -13.01
N CYS A 209 -8.66 -15.21 -11.85
CA CYS A 209 -7.85 -16.40 -11.67
C CYS A 209 -8.75 -17.64 -11.86
N SER A 210 -8.25 -18.63 -12.59
CA SER A 210 -8.90 -19.94 -12.64
C SER A 210 -8.85 -20.57 -11.24
N GLU A 211 -10.01 -21.01 -10.76
CA GLU A 211 -10.16 -21.74 -9.49
C GLU A 211 -9.55 -23.14 -9.57
N THR A 212 -9.69 -23.82 -10.71
CA THR A 212 -9.18 -25.19 -10.93
C THR A 212 -7.84 -25.26 -11.66
N GLY A 213 -7.32 -24.13 -12.14
CA GLY A 213 -6.15 -24.08 -13.01
C GLY A 213 -6.42 -24.51 -14.46
N TYR A 214 -7.68 -24.77 -14.84
CA TYR A 214 -8.05 -25.14 -16.20
C TYR A 214 -8.03 -23.92 -17.14
N PHE A 215 -7.41 -24.09 -18.31
CA PHE A 215 -7.35 -23.04 -19.33
C PHE A 215 -8.77 -22.76 -19.87
N ARG A 216 -9.26 -21.53 -19.67
CA ARG A 216 -10.64 -21.06 -19.98
C ARG A 216 -11.73 -21.62 -19.07
N GLU A 217 -11.40 -21.89 -17.81
CA GLU A 217 -12.43 -22.07 -16.80
C GLU A 217 -13.38 -20.87 -16.76
N GLN A 218 -14.68 -21.15 -16.87
CA GLN A 218 -15.71 -20.15 -16.72
C GLN A 218 -16.02 -20.01 -15.23
N VAL A 219 -15.37 -19.04 -14.58
CA VAL A 219 -15.47 -18.85 -13.12
C VAL A 219 -16.79 -18.20 -12.69
N THR A 220 -17.59 -17.65 -13.61
CA THR A 220 -18.85 -16.98 -13.28
C THR A 220 -20.09 -17.75 -13.75
N THR A 221 -21.00 -18.01 -12.82
CA THR A 221 -22.33 -18.61 -13.02
C THR A 221 -23.41 -17.62 -13.49
N GLY A 222 -23.04 -16.46 -14.04
CA GLY A 222 -23.99 -15.47 -14.56
C GLY A 222 -23.44 -14.64 -15.73
N GLU A 223 -24.34 -14.22 -16.63
CA GLU A 223 -24.03 -13.39 -17.82
C GLU A 223 -23.76 -11.91 -17.47
N LEU A 224 -23.91 -11.52 -16.21
CA LEU A 224 -23.81 -10.12 -15.78
C LEU A 224 -22.35 -9.67 -15.70
N ARG A 225 -22.09 -8.47 -16.23
CA ARG A 225 -20.79 -7.80 -16.16
C ARG A 225 -20.84 -6.67 -15.17
N TYR A 226 -19.73 -6.45 -14.48
CA TYR A 226 -19.61 -5.38 -13.49
C TYR A 226 -18.47 -4.45 -13.82
N VAL A 227 -18.67 -3.17 -13.50
CA VAL A 227 -17.62 -2.20 -13.24
C VAL A 227 -17.81 -1.66 -11.83
N THR A 228 -16.73 -1.45 -11.11
CA THR A 228 -16.77 -0.99 -9.71
C THR A 228 -16.10 0.36 -9.62
N PHE A 229 -16.79 1.32 -9.02
CA PHE A 229 -16.21 2.63 -8.73
C PHE A 229 -15.89 2.65 -7.25
N THR A 230 -14.63 2.84 -6.90
CA THR A 230 -14.12 2.62 -5.55
C THR A 230 -13.57 3.93 -5.01
N PRO A 231 -14.36 4.71 -4.24
CA PRO A 231 -13.83 5.79 -3.42
C PRO A 231 -12.91 5.23 -2.32
N THR A 232 -11.71 5.80 -2.23
CA THR A 232 -10.65 5.43 -1.29
C THR A 232 -10.19 6.64 -0.51
N LEU A 233 -10.27 6.58 0.81
CA LEU A 233 -9.79 7.59 1.74
C LEU A 233 -8.26 7.64 1.75
N LEU A 234 -7.70 8.82 1.49
CA LEU A 234 -6.26 9.06 1.41
C LEU A 234 -5.64 9.67 2.67
N VAL A 235 -6.47 10.16 3.58
CA VAL A 235 -6.01 10.85 4.80
C VAL A 235 -6.67 10.19 6.02
N PRO A 236 -6.34 8.92 6.31
CA PRO A 236 -6.87 8.26 7.49
C PRO A 236 -6.32 8.93 8.75
N GLU A 237 -7.20 9.25 9.69
CA GLU A 237 -6.88 9.63 11.08
C GLU A 237 -6.81 8.39 11.99
N SER A 238 -7.52 7.33 11.62
CA SER A 238 -7.44 6.03 12.28
C SER A 238 -6.00 5.54 12.38
N ARG A 239 -5.63 5.02 13.56
CA ARG A 239 -4.31 4.44 13.84
C ARG A 239 -4.47 3.06 14.45
N GLY A 240 -3.90 2.07 13.77
CA GLY A 240 -3.80 0.70 14.22
C GLY A 240 -2.49 0.39 14.94
N THR A 241 -2.33 -0.88 15.28
CA THR A 241 -1.15 -1.45 15.93
C THR A 241 -0.82 -2.83 15.39
N ILE A 242 0.46 -3.17 15.44
CA ILE A 242 1.02 -4.50 15.23
C ILE A 242 1.81 -4.88 16.49
N THR A 243 1.56 -6.07 17.01
CA THR A 243 2.35 -6.64 18.11
C THR A 243 2.56 -8.13 17.90
N LEU A 244 3.41 -8.74 18.74
CA LEU A 244 3.65 -10.17 18.69
C LEU A 244 2.41 -10.95 19.12
N LYS A 245 2.18 -12.08 18.44
CA LYS A 245 1.25 -13.11 18.91
C LYS A 245 1.96 -14.13 19.81
N SER A 246 3.24 -14.34 19.55
CA SER A 246 4.12 -15.29 20.23
C SER A 246 5.57 -14.90 19.95
N LYS A 247 6.51 -15.57 20.64
CA LYS A 247 7.96 -15.47 20.35
C LYS A 247 8.44 -16.30 19.16
N ASP A 248 7.55 -17.06 18.52
CA ASP A 248 7.91 -17.81 17.32
C ASP A 248 7.99 -16.84 16.12
N PRO A 249 9.16 -16.66 15.50
CA PRO A 249 9.33 -15.70 14.41
C PRO A 249 8.54 -16.05 13.15
N LEU A 250 8.02 -17.29 13.04
CA LEU A 250 7.18 -17.72 11.92
C LEU A 250 5.68 -17.53 12.19
N SER A 251 5.32 -17.19 13.44
CA SER A 251 3.94 -16.87 13.78
C SER A 251 3.56 -15.51 13.22
N TYR A 252 2.37 -15.42 12.60
CA TYR A 252 1.84 -14.14 12.15
C TYR A 252 1.58 -13.21 13.35
N PRO A 253 1.91 -11.91 13.23
CA PRO A 253 1.72 -10.96 14.31
C PRO A 253 0.23 -10.69 14.54
N LEU A 254 -0.11 -10.15 15.70
CA LEU A 254 -1.44 -9.59 15.94
C LEU A 254 -1.51 -8.22 15.26
N ILE A 255 -2.49 -8.04 14.39
CA ILE A 255 -2.73 -6.79 13.66
C ILE A 255 -4.10 -6.26 14.06
N ASN A 256 -4.12 -5.09 14.68
CA ASN A 256 -5.33 -4.32 14.90
C ASN A 256 -5.30 -3.13 13.95
N LEU A 257 -6.15 -3.16 12.92
CA LEU A 257 -6.18 -2.13 11.89
C LEU A 257 -6.82 -0.83 12.38
N ASN A 258 -7.82 -0.94 13.26
CA ASN A 258 -8.56 0.18 13.83
C ASN A 258 -9.05 1.17 12.75
N TYR A 259 -9.58 0.66 11.63
CA TYR A 259 -10.10 1.48 10.54
C TYR A 259 -11.40 2.18 10.94
N LEU A 260 -11.64 3.37 10.36
CA LEU A 260 -12.91 4.08 10.46
C LEU A 260 -13.32 4.40 11.91
N SER A 261 -12.34 4.61 12.78
CA SER A 261 -12.55 4.96 14.19
C SER A 261 -13.06 6.38 14.32
N TYR A 262 -12.85 7.22 13.30
CA TYR A 262 -13.33 8.60 13.27
C TYR A 262 -14.54 8.73 12.35
N PRO A 263 -15.64 9.38 12.79
CA PRO A 263 -16.85 9.52 11.98
C PRO A 263 -16.65 10.19 10.61
N HIS A 264 -15.80 11.22 10.54
CA HIS A 264 -15.57 11.97 9.30
C HIS A 264 -14.93 11.11 8.20
N GLU A 265 -14.15 10.07 8.54
CA GLU A 265 -13.57 9.14 7.57
C GLU A 265 -14.67 8.37 6.82
N VAL A 266 -15.71 7.96 7.55
CA VAL A 266 -16.89 7.32 6.98
C VAL A 266 -17.67 8.32 6.13
N ASP A 267 -17.90 9.53 6.63
CA ASP A 267 -18.64 10.56 5.89
C ASP A 267 -17.92 11.00 4.59
N THR A 268 -16.59 10.99 4.59
CA THR A 268 -15.75 11.23 3.39
C THR A 268 -15.98 10.15 2.34
N LEU A 269 -16.05 8.88 2.75
CA LEU A 269 -16.38 7.78 1.86
C LEU A 269 -17.84 7.85 1.36
N VAL A 270 -18.79 8.25 2.20
CA VAL A 270 -20.20 8.49 1.76
C VAL A 270 -20.25 9.56 0.66
N GLU A 271 -19.50 10.64 0.80
CA GLU A 271 -19.38 11.66 -0.25
C GLU A 271 -18.77 11.07 -1.54
N GLY A 272 -17.73 10.25 -1.41
CA GLY A 272 -17.14 9.50 -2.52
C GLY A 272 -18.14 8.57 -3.23
N ILE A 273 -19.01 7.88 -2.49
CA ILE A 273 -20.08 7.03 -3.06
C ILE A 273 -21.07 7.89 -3.86
N ARG A 274 -21.46 9.06 -3.35
CA ARG A 274 -22.32 9.99 -4.08
C ARG A 274 -21.65 10.48 -5.37
N MET A 275 -20.36 10.80 -5.32
CA MET A 275 -19.59 11.16 -6.52
C MET A 275 -19.57 10.02 -7.54
N ALA A 276 -19.37 8.77 -7.10
CA ALA A 276 -19.41 7.59 -7.96
C ALA A 276 -20.78 7.39 -8.64
N ILE A 277 -21.87 7.51 -7.87
CA ILE A 277 -23.24 7.38 -8.38
C ILE A 277 -23.58 8.52 -9.35
N ASN A 278 -23.14 9.75 -9.08
CA ASN A 278 -23.35 10.85 -10.01
C ASN A 278 -22.55 10.66 -11.30
N LEU A 279 -21.31 10.19 -11.18
CA LEU A 279 -20.48 9.89 -12.34
C LEU A 279 -21.12 8.84 -13.24
N SER A 280 -21.68 7.75 -12.69
CA SER A 280 -22.33 6.70 -13.49
C SER A 280 -23.57 7.16 -14.27
N ARG A 281 -24.16 8.31 -13.90
CA ARG A 281 -25.35 8.90 -14.54
C ARG A 281 -25.05 9.92 -15.64
N THR A 282 -23.78 10.21 -15.89
CA THR A 282 -23.31 11.14 -16.94
C THR A 282 -23.68 10.67 -18.34
N ASP A 283 -23.84 11.61 -19.27
CA ASP A 283 -24.18 11.34 -20.66
C ASP A 283 -23.12 10.45 -21.33
N ALA A 284 -21.84 10.69 -21.05
CA ALA A 284 -20.73 9.87 -21.50
C ALA A 284 -20.83 8.40 -21.08
N LEU A 285 -21.48 8.08 -19.94
CA LEU A 285 -21.63 6.71 -19.45
C LEU A 285 -22.98 6.07 -19.79
N LYS A 286 -23.97 6.84 -20.27
CA LYS A 286 -25.28 6.31 -20.74
C LYS A 286 -25.17 5.15 -21.74
N PRO A 287 -24.23 5.12 -22.71
CA PRO A 287 -24.13 4.01 -23.65
C PRO A 287 -23.93 2.64 -22.99
N TYR A 288 -23.34 2.59 -21.79
CA TYR A 288 -23.09 1.34 -21.06
C TYR A 288 -24.27 0.86 -20.23
N GLN A 289 -25.30 1.71 -20.04
CA GLN A 289 -26.48 1.42 -19.23
C GLN A 289 -26.09 0.87 -17.85
N LEU A 290 -25.27 1.63 -17.12
CA LEU A 290 -24.79 1.25 -15.80
C LEU A 290 -25.95 1.25 -14.81
N GLU A 291 -26.17 0.12 -14.15
CA GLU A 291 -27.17 -0.06 -13.11
C GLU A 291 -26.47 -0.32 -11.78
N LEU A 292 -26.73 0.51 -10.77
CA LEU A 292 -26.16 0.32 -9.43
C LEU A 292 -26.61 -1.03 -8.88
N ASP A 293 -25.70 -1.84 -8.35
CA ASP A 293 -26.07 -3.05 -7.62
C ASP A 293 -26.75 -2.64 -6.30
N THR A 294 -28.03 -2.98 -6.17
CA THR A 294 -28.84 -2.65 -5.00
C THR A 294 -28.98 -3.83 -4.04
N THR A 295 -28.14 -4.85 -4.16
CA THR A 295 -28.13 -5.97 -3.22
C THR A 295 -27.79 -5.42 -1.83
N PRO A 296 -28.66 -5.61 -0.81
CA PRO A 296 -28.42 -5.07 0.52
C PRO A 296 -27.12 -5.59 1.14
N VAL A 297 -26.36 -4.69 1.76
CA VAL A 297 -25.19 -5.08 2.56
C VAL A 297 -25.67 -5.76 3.83
N LYS A 298 -25.04 -6.88 4.16
CA LYS A 298 -25.38 -7.67 5.34
C LYS A 298 -25.29 -6.81 6.61
N GLY A 299 -26.32 -6.88 7.45
CA GLY A 299 -26.44 -6.10 8.68
C GLY A 299 -26.97 -4.67 8.48
N CYS A 300 -27.26 -4.26 7.26
CA CYS A 300 -27.78 -2.94 6.91
C CYS A 300 -29.16 -3.01 6.23
N GLU A 301 -29.83 -4.18 6.24
CA GLU A 301 -31.05 -4.47 5.49
C GLU A 301 -32.27 -3.66 5.98
N ASP A 302 -32.28 -3.27 7.26
CA ASP A 302 -33.37 -2.49 7.87
C ASP A 302 -33.27 -0.99 7.58
N LEU A 303 -32.21 -0.54 6.91
CA LEU A 303 -31.98 0.86 6.56
C LEU A 303 -32.46 1.13 5.12
N GLU A 304 -32.99 2.33 4.87
CA GLU A 304 -33.41 2.73 3.53
C GLU A 304 -32.19 2.72 2.58
N PHE A 305 -32.21 1.86 1.56
CA PHE A 305 -31.13 1.75 0.60
C PHE A 305 -30.81 3.11 -0.04
N GLY A 306 -29.52 3.44 -0.10
CA GLY A 306 -29.06 4.71 -0.69
C GLY A 306 -29.09 5.91 0.26
N SER A 307 -29.69 5.78 1.44
CA SER A 307 -29.60 6.79 2.50
C SER A 307 -28.19 6.90 3.09
N ASP A 308 -27.89 8.02 3.75
CA ASP A 308 -26.59 8.19 4.41
C ASP A 308 -26.37 7.16 5.51
N ASP A 309 -27.41 6.80 6.26
CA ASP A 309 -27.30 5.81 7.32
C ASP A 309 -27.03 4.41 6.77
N TYR A 310 -27.66 4.07 5.64
CA TYR A 310 -27.34 2.84 4.92
C TYR A 310 -25.86 2.82 4.48
N TRP A 311 -25.37 3.89 3.85
CA TRP A 311 -23.98 3.93 3.40
C TRP A 311 -22.98 3.92 4.54
N ARG A 312 -23.25 4.62 5.66
CA ARG A 312 -22.40 4.56 6.85
C ARG A 312 -22.32 3.14 7.42
N CYS A 313 -23.46 2.44 7.49
CA CYS A 313 -23.50 1.04 7.90
C CYS A 313 -22.69 0.16 6.94
N ALA A 314 -22.94 0.30 5.64
CA ALA A 314 -22.30 -0.48 4.59
C ALA A 314 -20.77 -0.31 4.57
N ILE A 315 -20.28 0.93 4.68
CA ILE A 315 -18.86 1.26 4.76
C ILE A 315 -18.23 0.57 5.97
N ARG A 316 -18.87 0.62 7.15
CA ARG A 316 -18.33 -0.03 8.35
C ARG A 316 -18.35 -1.54 8.26
N TYR A 317 -19.36 -2.12 7.62
CA TYR A 317 -19.49 -3.57 7.48
C TYR A 317 -18.50 -4.15 6.46
N ASN A 318 -18.33 -3.47 5.33
CA ASN A 318 -17.60 -3.98 4.17
C ASN A 318 -16.52 -3.01 3.66
N THR A 319 -15.78 -2.41 4.58
CA THR A 319 -14.60 -1.59 4.22
C THR A 319 -13.52 -2.48 3.63
N ASN A 320 -12.91 -2.02 2.55
CA ASN A 320 -11.72 -2.63 1.96
C ASN A 320 -10.47 -1.91 2.47
N GLY A 321 -9.48 -2.67 2.93
CA GLY A 321 -8.14 -2.12 3.17
C GLY A 321 -7.34 -2.14 1.88
N GLU A 322 -6.67 -1.04 1.55
CA GLU A 322 -5.74 -1.00 0.42
C GLU A 322 -4.42 -1.73 0.74
N ASN A 323 -3.57 -1.94 -0.25
CA ASN A 323 -2.23 -2.51 -0.05
C ASN A 323 -1.19 -1.42 0.28
N HIS A 324 -1.54 -0.50 1.21
CA HIS A 324 -0.79 0.72 1.52
C HIS A 324 -0.44 0.83 3.02
N GLN A 325 -0.11 -0.28 3.67
CA GLN A 325 0.28 -0.27 5.08
C GLN A 325 1.56 0.54 5.30
N ALA A 326 1.57 1.40 6.31
CA ALA A 326 2.68 2.30 6.63
C ALA A 326 2.74 2.65 8.13
N GLY A 327 3.87 3.23 8.56
CA GLY A 327 3.98 3.99 9.82
C GLY A 327 4.32 3.24 11.10
N THR A 328 4.51 1.92 11.04
CA THR A 328 4.76 1.08 12.22
C THR A 328 6.14 1.18 12.86
N CYS A 329 7.08 1.86 12.20
CA CYS A 329 8.39 2.23 12.71
C CYS A 329 8.63 3.73 12.49
N VAL A 330 7.63 4.55 12.85
CA VAL A 330 7.56 5.98 12.51
C VAL A 330 8.87 6.75 12.75
N MET A 331 9.26 7.56 11.77
CA MET A 331 10.41 8.45 11.81
C MET A 331 10.12 9.74 12.60
N GLY A 332 11.05 10.17 13.43
CA GLY A 332 10.98 11.41 14.19
C GLY A 332 12.24 11.70 15.01
N PRO A 333 12.40 12.93 15.54
CA PRO A 333 13.59 13.30 16.29
C PRO A 333 13.61 12.76 17.72
N ASP A 334 12.43 12.47 18.31
CA ASP A 334 12.30 12.08 19.71
C ASP A 334 12.09 10.56 19.84
N PRO A 335 12.99 9.82 20.53
CA PRO A 335 12.84 8.37 20.73
C PRO A 335 11.59 7.95 21.52
N GLN A 336 10.95 8.86 22.26
CA GLN A 336 9.69 8.57 22.96
C GLN A 336 8.48 8.56 22.01
N THR A 337 8.58 9.28 20.90
CA THR A 337 7.48 9.42 19.92
C THR A 337 7.84 8.86 18.54
N SER A 338 9.02 8.26 18.38
CA SER A 338 9.47 7.67 17.13
C SER A 338 10.37 6.44 17.31
N VAL A 339 10.50 5.64 16.26
CA VAL A 339 11.32 4.43 16.23
C VAL A 339 12.67 4.69 15.55
N VAL A 340 12.67 5.50 14.50
CA VAL A 340 13.88 5.90 13.79
C VAL A 340 14.08 7.41 13.80
N ASP A 341 15.34 7.85 13.82
CA ASP A 341 15.72 9.24 13.70
C ASP A 341 15.51 9.79 12.26
N PRO A 342 15.66 11.11 12.01
CA PRO A 342 15.56 11.68 10.66
C PRO A 342 16.61 11.19 9.65
N THR A 343 17.59 10.40 10.10
CA THR A 343 18.54 9.68 9.25
C THR A 343 18.19 8.19 9.08
N LEU A 344 16.99 7.78 9.51
CA LEU A 344 16.45 6.41 9.44
C LEU A 344 17.13 5.40 10.36
N LYS A 345 17.98 5.85 11.31
CA LYS A 345 18.62 4.97 12.30
C LYS A 345 17.66 4.68 13.44
N VAL A 346 17.61 3.42 13.87
CA VAL A 346 16.82 3.03 15.04
C VAL A 346 17.41 3.70 16.28
N HIS A 347 16.55 4.35 17.06
CA HIS A 347 16.97 5.03 18.28
C HIS A 347 17.60 4.04 19.26
N GLY A 348 18.73 4.41 19.87
CA GLY A 348 19.40 3.59 20.88
C GLY A 348 20.14 2.36 20.38
N VAL A 349 20.23 2.13 19.06
CA VAL A 349 20.97 0.99 18.47
C VAL A 349 21.97 1.48 17.41
N GLU A 350 23.26 1.22 17.63
CA GLU A 350 24.31 1.55 16.67
C GLU A 350 24.32 0.53 15.51
N GLY A 351 24.31 1.06 14.27
CA GLY A 351 24.42 0.23 13.07
C GLY A 351 23.12 -0.46 12.69
N LEU A 352 21.96 0.11 13.02
CA LEU A 352 20.65 -0.40 12.60
C LEU A 352 19.79 0.71 11.98
N ARG A 353 19.22 0.44 10.79
CA ARG A 353 18.23 1.30 10.13
C ARG A 353 16.98 0.55 9.75
N VAL A 354 15.88 1.29 9.59
CA VAL A 354 14.68 0.83 8.90
C VAL A 354 14.48 1.69 7.66
N ILE A 355 14.35 1.06 6.50
CA ILE A 355 14.18 1.76 5.21
C ILE A 355 13.09 1.03 4.43
N ASP A 356 11.83 1.37 4.71
CA ASP A 356 10.63 0.91 4.01
C ASP A 356 9.42 1.79 4.39
N ALA A 357 8.19 1.37 4.08
CA ALA A 357 6.96 2.11 4.39
C ALA A 357 6.68 2.29 5.90
N SER A 358 7.27 1.47 6.77
CA SER A 358 7.06 1.55 8.22
C SER A 358 7.53 2.88 8.81
N ILE A 359 8.51 3.55 8.18
CA ILE A 359 9.07 4.80 8.71
C ILE A 359 8.19 6.02 8.45
N MET A 360 7.18 5.92 7.58
CA MET A 360 6.37 7.07 7.17
C MET A 360 5.57 7.63 8.35
N PRO A 361 5.76 8.92 8.74
CA PRO A 361 4.97 9.52 9.82
C PRO A 361 3.49 9.59 9.51
N ASN A 362 3.16 9.89 8.26
CA ASN A 362 1.82 9.81 7.69
C ASN A 362 1.89 9.08 6.35
N VAL A 363 0.83 8.35 6.02
CA VAL A 363 0.65 7.80 4.68
C VAL A 363 0.51 8.95 3.66
N THR A 364 1.14 8.83 2.50
CA THR A 364 1.05 9.86 1.46
C THR A 364 -0.28 9.77 0.72
N ARG A 365 -0.76 10.89 0.18
CA ARG A 365 -2.03 10.97 -0.59
C ARG A 365 -1.92 10.35 -1.98
N GLY A 366 -1.86 9.02 -2.05
CA GLY A 366 -1.82 8.24 -3.29
C GLY A 366 -1.14 6.88 -3.09
N ASN A 367 -0.91 6.16 -4.18
CA ASN A 367 -0.30 4.83 -4.12
C ASN A 367 1.14 4.87 -3.61
N LEU A 368 1.50 3.99 -2.67
CA LEU A 368 2.76 4.10 -1.92
C LEU A 368 4.02 3.64 -2.66
N ASN A 369 3.91 3.03 -3.83
CA ASN A 369 5.09 2.47 -4.47
C ASN A 369 6.14 3.56 -4.83
N ALA A 370 5.72 4.70 -5.39
CA ALA A 370 6.63 5.81 -5.70
C ALA A 370 7.30 6.42 -4.44
N PRO A 371 6.57 6.78 -3.37
CA PRO A 371 7.21 7.32 -2.17
C PRO A 371 8.09 6.31 -1.44
N ILE A 372 7.80 5.01 -1.48
CA ILE A 372 8.69 3.97 -0.93
C ILE A 372 10.01 3.91 -1.70
N ILE A 373 9.99 4.02 -3.04
CA ILE A 373 11.21 4.10 -3.86
C ILE A 373 12.02 5.35 -3.46
N MET A 374 11.36 6.49 -3.28
CA MET A 374 12.02 7.72 -2.83
C MET A 374 12.70 7.54 -1.47
N VAL A 375 12.00 6.91 -0.50
CA VAL A 375 12.59 6.57 0.82
C VAL A 375 13.82 5.68 0.66
N ALA A 376 13.76 4.67 -0.22
CA ALA A 376 14.89 3.77 -0.48
C ALA A 376 16.09 4.50 -1.13
N GLU A 377 15.85 5.37 -2.11
CA GLU A 377 16.91 6.18 -2.75
C GLU A 377 17.55 7.14 -1.74
N LYS A 378 16.73 7.86 -0.97
CA LYS A 378 17.24 8.78 0.05
C LYS A 378 18.01 8.04 1.15
N GLY A 379 17.51 6.89 1.58
CA GLY A 379 18.16 6.02 2.56
C GLY A 379 19.50 5.48 2.06
N SER A 380 19.58 5.07 0.79
CA SER A 380 20.81 4.65 0.13
C SER A 380 21.89 5.75 0.19
N ASP A 381 21.51 7.00 -0.08
CA ASP A 381 22.44 8.13 0.03
C ASP A 381 22.89 8.39 1.47
N MET A 382 21.99 8.29 2.46
CA MET A 382 22.34 8.41 3.87
C MET A 382 23.35 7.33 4.33
N ILE A 383 23.21 6.10 3.81
CA ILE A 383 24.14 5.00 4.05
C ILE A 383 25.51 5.31 3.42
N LYS A 384 25.54 5.80 2.17
CA LYS A 384 26.79 6.21 1.50
C LYS A 384 27.49 7.36 2.25
N ILE A 385 26.74 8.32 2.78
CA ILE A 385 27.32 9.41 3.60
C ILE A 385 27.93 8.84 4.88
N SER A 386 27.26 7.87 5.51
CA SER A 386 27.72 7.30 6.79
C SER A 386 28.94 6.40 6.63
N TRP A 387 29.06 5.68 5.51
CA TRP A 387 30.02 4.58 5.34
C TRP A 387 30.94 4.69 4.12
N GLY A 388 30.66 5.62 3.22
CA GLY A 388 31.47 5.91 2.06
C GLY A 388 32.62 6.86 2.42
N LYS A 389 33.74 6.71 1.70
CA LYS A 389 34.80 7.73 1.69
C LYS A 389 34.43 8.82 0.67
N HIS A 390 33.45 9.68 0.93
CA HIS A 390 33.19 10.83 0.06
C HIS A 390 33.73 12.13 0.67
N ASN A 391 35.00 12.40 0.35
CA ASN A 391 35.38 13.73 -0.09
C ASN A 391 34.70 13.95 -1.45
N GLN A 392 33.63 14.73 -1.49
CA GLN A 392 33.31 15.65 -2.61
C GLN A 392 32.03 16.42 -2.30
N THR A 393 32.24 17.73 -2.10
CA THR A 393 31.38 18.87 -2.41
C THR A 393 30.03 18.55 -3.04
N LEU A 394 28.97 18.80 -2.26
CA LEU A 394 27.67 19.18 -2.82
C LEU A 394 27.89 20.53 -3.53
N ILE A 395 27.68 20.57 -4.84
CA ILE A 395 27.41 21.81 -5.59
C ILE A 395 25.91 21.90 -5.77
#